data_AF-A0A8K0XFD1-F1
#
_entry.id   AF-A0A8K0XFD1-F1
#
_cell.length_a   1.000
_cell.length_b   1.000
_cell.length_c   1.000
_cell.angle_alpha   90.00
_cell.angle_beta   90.00
_cell.angle_gamma   90.00
#
_symmetry.space_group_name_H-M   'P 1'
#
loop_
_entity.id
_entity.type
_entity.pdbx_description
1 polymer ?
#
loop_
_entity_poly.entity_id
_entity_poly.type
_entity_poly.pdbx_seq_one_letter_code
_entity_poly.pdbx_strand_id
1 'polypeptide(L)'
;MLFKLSPPKWPHQYDEDPATVCSSVNWKVRNISARLASNMSASTIISTIRRREVVHRLYLGNSCLGDVGCVRLFEYLNSPAGRECKESLTELFLTNNEIGSQGLLAVAAFLRDNAVLRELCLSGNPLTTDPAVIAEFASALNSSRLCTLQLLHSSSLGDPFVQAFLPRLTTLYLRQLDMSAISMTHFVVPLLIDYVKSPRCSLERLQCNANSLTLQGARLVINAIQESNYSLCKVNLDDLHVHEDDGAGEERTLAWQQGWRVLSAAMQRNLRLKVQVKEQSLVLLRCCRALFLRSGTEGVSGRAVSFASVSSRNRNSRAVDGPSRFFDLPTEIQQEIIAFIAPVLSHQQRMRIVRFAADVSTLPEIDHKLRAVRGRTRNLESIIWTGLGKRPVSQQKPFEGSWRPPTWWECQCPSGAQATCRCLRRWRRERRDIWVTQVACDAWEPAS
;
A
#
# COMPACT_ATOMS: atom_id res chain seq x y z
N MET A 1 -22.33 22.80 37.46
CA MET A 1 -21.30 21.85 37.00
C MET A 1 -20.62 22.42 35.77
N LEU A 2 -19.37 22.89 35.93
CA LEU A 2 -18.54 23.40 34.85
C LEU A 2 -17.99 22.22 34.03
N PHE A 3 -18.54 21.99 32.84
CA PHE A 3 -17.92 21.11 31.86
C PHE A 3 -16.72 21.84 31.24
N LYS A 4 -15.51 21.49 31.69
CA LYS A 4 -14.26 21.91 31.05
C LYS A 4 -14.23 21.38 29.62
N LEU A 5 -14.26 22.31 28.67
CA LEU A 5 -14.03 22.07 27.25
C LEU A 5 -12.60 21.52 27.02
N SER A 6 -12.51 20.76 25.94
CA SER A 6 -11.40 19.91 25.49
C SER A 6 -10.01 20.57 25.47
N PRO A 7 -8.90 19.80 25.55
CA PRO A 7 -7.55 20.33 25.35
C PRO A 7 -7.41 20.92 23.92
N PRO A 8 -6.47 21.85 23.71
CA PRO A 8 -6.40 22.62 22.47
C PRO A 8 -6.22 21.68 21.27
N LYS A 9 -7.09 21.85 20.28
CA LYS A 9 -6.88 21.31 18.93
C LYS A 9 -5.60 21.98 18.42
N TRP A 10 -4.50 21.23 18.38
CA TRP A 10 -3.36 21.63 17.57
C TRP A 10 -3.85 21.76 16.13
N PRO A 11 -3.74 22.94 15.50
CA PRO A 11 -4.18 23.12 14.13
C PRO A 11 -3.24 22.33 13.23
N HIS A 12 -3.70 21.20 12.71
CA HIS A 12 -3.07 20.57 11.56
C HIS A 12 -3.78 21.11 10.32
N GLN A 13 -3.31 22.26 9.84
CA GLN A 13 -3.60 22.69 8.47
C GLN A 13 -2.77 21.80 7.55
N TYR A 14 -3.43 20.85 6.90
CA TYR A 14 -2.81 19.97 5.91
C TYR A 14 -2.21 20.73 4.71
N ASP A 15 -2.65 21.98 4.52
CA ASP A 15 -2.19 22.90 3.47
C ASP A 15 -0.94 23.71 3.85
N GLU A 16 -0.52 23.70 5.13
CA GLU A 16 0.65 24.44 5.64
C GLU A 16 1.81 23.51 6.04
N ASP A 17 1.84 22.28 5.50
CA ASP A 17 2.97 21.38 5.73
C ASP A 17 4.22 21.91 5.00
N PRO A 18 5.29 22.32 5.71
CA PRO A 18 6.49 22.90 5.10
C PRO A 18 7.20 21.94 4.13
N ALA A 19 6.93 20.63 4.24
CA ALA A 19 7.43 19.59 3.34
C ALA A 19 6.57 19.39 2.08
N THR A 20 5.54 20.20 1.87
CA THR A 20 4.77 20.25 0.62
C THR A 20 5.38 21.28 -0.31
N VAL A 21 5.65 20.87 -1.54
CA VAL A 21 6.03 21.79 -2.63
C VAL A 21 4.87 21.88 -3.61
N CYS A 22 4.27 23.06 -3.68
CA CYS A 22 3.32 23.40 -4.72
C CYS A 22 4.05 24.16 -5.83
N SER A 23 3.76 23.80 -7.08
CA SER A 23 4.19 24.59 -8.21
C SER A 23 3.45 25.93 -8.21
N SER A 24 4.20 27.04 -8.24
CA SER A 24 3.62 28.34 -8.54
C SER A 24 3.37 28.41 -10.05
N VAL A 25 2.10 28.36 -10.47
CA VAL A 25 1.72 28.55 -11.87
C VAL A 25 2.19 29.94 -12.30
N ASN A 26 3.32 30.01 -13.01
CA ASN A 26 3.84 31.27 -13.50
C ASN A 26 3.11 31.62 -14.80
N TRP A 27 1.97 32.31 -14.68
CA TRP A 27 1.14 32.74 -15.81
C TRP A 27 1.92 33.53 -16.88
N LYS A 28 3.05 34.15 -16.52
CA LYS A 28 3.94 34.88 -17.44
C LYS A 28 4.63 33.97 -18.46
N VAL A 29 4.67 32.66 -18.20
CA VAL A 29 5.31 31.66 -19.08
C VAL A 29 4.41 31.24 -20.24
N ARG A 30 3.11 31.59 -20.22
CA ARG A 30 2.15 31.22 -21.29
C ARG A 30 2.46 31.81 -22.67
N ASN A 31 3.24 32.89 -22.75
CA ASN A 31 3.62 33.54 -24.01
C ASN A 31 4.99 33.10 -24.55
N ILE A 32 5.59 32.06 -23.96
CA ILE A 32 6.92 31.54 -24.32
C ILE A 32 6.74 30.17 -24.98
N SER A 33 7.68 29.75 -25.84
CA SER A 33 7.64 28.42 -26.45
C SER A 33 7.50 27.30 -25.39
N ALA A 34 6.65 26.31 -25.69
CA ALA A 34 6.32 25.22 -24.76
C ALA A 34 7.56 24.48 -24.21
N ARG A 35 8.59 24.29 -25.04
CA ARG A 35 9.85 23.66 -24.64
C ARG A 35 10.66 24.51 -23.66
N LEU A 36 10.67 25.83 -23.82
CA LEU A 36 11.39 26.71 -22.89
C LEU A 36 10.61 26.82 -21.57
N ALA A 37 9.29 26.95 -21.65
CA ALA A 37 8.37 26.89 -20.50
C ALA A 37 8.61 25.64 -19.64
N SER A 38 8.58 24.47 -20.29
CA SER A 38 8.86 23.15 -19.71
C SER A 38 10.20 23.10 -18.94
N ASN A 39 11.28 23.57 -19.57
CA ASN A 39 12.61 23.57 -18.94
C ASN A 39 12.70 24.54 -17.75
N MET A 40 12.09 25.72 -17.87
CA MET A 40 12.07 26.72 -16.81
C MET A 40 11.24 26.22 -15.61
N SER A 41 10.08 25.62 -15.87
CA SER A 41 9.25 25.01 -14.83
C SER A 41 10.01 23.93 -14.08
N ALA A 42 10.60 22.96 -14.80
CA ALA A 42 11.39 21.89 -14.17
C ALA A 42 12.57 22.44 -13.35
N SER A 43 13.31 23.42 -13.88
CA SER A 43 14.44 24.03 -13.17
C SER A 43 14.00 24.76 -11.90
N THR A 44 12.85 25.46 -11.96
CA THR A 44 12.27 26.16 -10.81
C THR A 44 11.85 25.17 -9.73
N ILE A 45 11.17 24.09 -10.11
CA ILE A 45 10.75 23.02 -9.19
C ILE A 45 11.99 22.37 -8.54
N ILE A 46 13.00 22.00 -9.32
CA ILE A 46 14.25 21.41 -8.80
C ILE A 46 14.94 22.37 -7.82
N SER A 47 15.04 23.66 -8.15
CA SER A 47 15.63 24.65 -7.24
C SER A 47 14.85 24.80 -5.94
N THR A 48 13.53 24.60 -5.99
CA THR A 48 12.61 24.68 -4.86
C THR A 48 12.71 23.43 -3.96
N ILE A 49 12.93 22.26 -4.56
CA ILE A 49 13.21 21.00 -3.84
C ILE A 49 14.57 21.09 -3.14
N ARG A 50 15.61 21.59 -3.81
CA ARG A 50 16.98 21.72 -3.26
C ARG A 50 17.09 22.58 -2.00
N ARG A 51 16.17 23.52 -1.82
CA ARG A 51 16.15 24.42 -0.66
C ARG A 51 15.47 23.80 0.57
N ARG A 52 14.92 22.59 0.44
CA ARG A 52 14.20 21.90 1.51
C ARG A 52 14.96 20.64 1.90
N GLU A 53 15.03 20.41 3.20
CA GLU A 53 15.63 19.20 3.77
C GLU A 53 14.74 17.98 3.57
N VAL A 54 13.41 18.16 3.63
CA VAL A 54 12.44 17.06 3.47
C VAL A 54 11.28 17.50 2.59
N VAL A 55 10.93 16.64 1.62
CA VAL A 55 9.77 16.84 0.73
C VAL A 55 8.91 15.58 0.73
N HIS A 56 7.68 15.70 1.25
CA HIS A 56 6.73 14.58 1.31
C HIS A 56 5.70 14.62 0.19
N ARG A 57 5.36 15.82 -0.30
CA ARG A 57 4.30 16.03 -1.29
C ARG A 57 4.75 16.98 -2.38
N LEU A 58 4.59 16.57 -3.64
CA LEU A 58 4.80 17.41 -4.81
C LEU A 58 3.47 17.63 -5.54
N TYR A 59 2.90 18.83 -5.41
CA TYR A 59 1.73 19.27 -6.18
C TYR A 59 2.18 20.09 -7.38
N LEU A 60 2.33 19.43 -8.51
CA LEU A 60 2.84 20.03 -9.75
C LEU A 60 1.75 20.12 -10.82
N GLY A 61 0.48 20.12 -10.45
CA GLY A 61 -0.63 20.24 -11.40
C GLY A 61 -0.55 21.52 -12.24
N ASN A 62 -0.83 21.45 -13.54
CA ASN A 62 -0.81 22.59 -14.47
C ASN A 62 0.53 23.37 -14.48
N SER A 63 1.67 22.67 -14.36
CA SER A 63 3.00 23.29 -14.32
C SER A 63 3.67 23.41 -15.69
N CYS A 64 3.00 22.98 -16.76
CA CYS A 64 3.54 22.93 -18.12
C CYS A 64 4.87 22.18 -18.19
N LEU A 65 5.01 21.07 -17.44
CA LEU A 65 6.25 20.30 -17.44
C LEU A 65 6.56 19.71 -18.81
N GLY A 66 5.56 19.21 -19.54
CA GLY A 66 5.74 18.44 -20.77
C GLY A 66 6.65 17.22 -20.58
N ASP A 67 6.94 16.50 -21.67
CA ASP A 67 7.91 15.39 -21.62
C ASP A 67 9.31 15.85 -21.21
N VAL A 68 9.81 16.97 -21.77
CA VAL A 68 11.18 17.44 -21.53
C VAL A 68 11.41 17.82 -20.07
N GLY A 69 10.47 18.54 -19.46
CA GLY A 69 10.57 18.97 -18.07
C GLY A 69 10.31 17.82 -17.10
N CYS A 70 9.43 16.90 -17.46
CA CYS A 70 9.20 15.65 -16.72
C CYS A 70 10.48 14.81 -16.67
N VAL A 71 11.11 14.55 -17.82
CA VAL A 71 12.40 13.84 -17.92
C VAL A 71 13.44 14.50 -17.03
N ARG A 72 13.63 15.82 -17.15
CA ARG A 72 14.61 16.57 -16.35
C ARG A 72 14.34 16.49 -14.84
N LEU A 73 13.08 16.57 -14.43
CA LEU A 73 12.69 16.45 -13.02
C LEU A 73 13.01 15.06 -12.47
N PHE A 74 12.67 14.00 -13.21
CA PHE A 74 12.89 12.62 -12.75
C PHE A 74 14.34 12.17 -12.88
N GLU A 75 15.11 12.69 -13.83
CA GLU A 75 16.57 12.56 -13.84
C GLU A 75 17.17 13.16 -12.56
N TYR A 76 16.73 14.35 -12.15
CA TYR A 76 17.16 14.94 -10.88
C TYR A 76 16.75 14.09 -9.67
N LEU A 77 15.49 13.65 -9.59
CA LEU A 77 14.99 12.83 -8.48
C LEU A 77 15.68 11.45 -8.38
N ASN A 78 16.14 10.90 -9.50
CA ASN A 78 16.93 9.67 -9.53
C ASN A 78 18.44 9.90 -9.36
N SER A 79 18.90 11.15 -9.45
CA SER A 79 20.31 11.50 -9.23
C SER A 79 20.68 11.44 -7.73
N PRO A 80 21.97 11.37 -7.39
CA PRO A 80 22.43 11.46 -6.00
C PRO A 80 21.93 12.71 -5.27
N ALA A 81 21.79 13.84 -5.99
CA ALA A 81 21.30 15.10 -5.43
C ALA A 81 19.79 15.11 -5.11
N GLY A 82 19.01 14.23 -5.74
CA GLY A 82 17.57 14.10 -5.50
C GLY A 82 17.20 12.91 -4.62
N ARG A 83 18.17 12.10 -4.18
CA ARG A 83 17.95 10.87 -3.42
C ARG A 83 17.14 11.08 -2.15
N GLU A 84 17.48 12.10 -1.36
CA GLU A 84 16.77 12.42 -0.12
C GLU A 84 15.29 12.71 -0.40
N CYS A 85 15.00 13.50 -1.45
CA CYS A 85 13.64 13.76 -1.89
C CYS A 85 12.95 12.48 -2.37
N LYS A 86 13.62 11.60 -3.12
CA LYS A 86 13.04 10.31 -3.56
C LYS A 86 12.70 9.40 -2.38
N GLU A 87 13.51 9.43 -1.32
CA GLU A 87 13.35 8.61 -0.12
C GLU A 87 12.35 9.20 0.90
N SER A 88 11.94 10.46 0.74
CA SER A 88 10.88 11.10 1.56
C SER A 88 9.55 11.32 0.83
N LEU A 89 9.54 11.33 -0.50
CA LEU A 89 8.36 11.68 -1.31
C LEU A 89 7.29 10.59 -1.26
N THR A 90 6.17 10.88 -0.60
CA THR A 90 5.04 9.95 -0.46
C THR A 90 3.91 10.23 -1.44
N GLU A 91 3.74 11.47 -1.89
CA GLU A 91 2.64 11.86 -2.77
C GLU A 91 3.11 12.76 -3.92
N LEU A 92 2.71 12.41 -5.15
CA LEU A 92 3.13 13.11 -6.36
C LEU A 92 1.93 13.34 -7.28
N PHE A 93 1.62 14.61 -7.53
CA PHE A 93 0.51 15.02 -8.37
C PHE A 93 1.02 15.77 -9.59
N LEU A 94 0.86 15.17 -10.77
CA LEU A 94 1.33 15.66 -12.06
C LEU A 94 0.16 15.98 -13.00
N THR A 95 -1.00 16.33 -12.47
CA THR A 95 -2.22 16.58 -13.25
C THR A 95 -2.01 17.65 -14.34
N ASN A 96 -2.50 17.42 -15.56
CA ASN A 96 -2.47 18.40 -16.66
C ASN A 96 -1.06 18.99 -16.93
N ASN A 97 -0.08 18.15 -17.23
CA ASN A 97 1.30 18.56 -17.51
C ASN A 97 1.77 18.23 -18.93
N GLU A 98 0.88 17.80 -19.83
CA GLU A 98 1.25 17.39 -21.20
C GLU A 98 2.30 16.27 -21.22
N ILE A 99 2.22 15.32 -20.28
CA ILE A 99 3.09 14.15 -20.21
C ILE A 99 2.64 13.11 -21.26
N GLY A 100 3.52 12.79 -22.19
CA GLY A 100 3.39 11.75 -23.20
C GLY A 100 4.33 10.56 -22.95
N SER A 101 4.85 9.95 -24.02
CA SER A 101 5.67 8.73 -23.93
C SER A 101 6.95 8.89 -23.10
N GLN A 102 7.73 9.96 -23.34
CA GLN A 102 9.04 10.12 -22.72
C GLN A 102 8.91 10.51 -21.24
N GLY A 103 7.95 11.36 -20.91
CA GLY A 103 7.66 11.70 -19.53
C GLY A 103 7.11 10.50 -18.75
N LEU A 104 6.27 9.65 -19.37
CA LEU A 104 5.80 8.42 -18.72
C LEU A 104 6.95 7.42 -18.46
N LEU A 105 7.89 7.27 -19.39
CA LEU A 105 9.11 6.47 -19.17
C LEU A 105 9.94 7.01 -18.00
N ALA A 106 10.06 8.34 -17.89
CA ALA A 106 10.78 8.97 -16.78
C ALA A 106 10.10 8.71 -15.42
N VAL A 107 8.75 8.80 -15.38
CA VAL A 107 7.95 8.41 -14.20
C VAL A 107 8.16 6.93 -13.87
N ALA A 108 8.13 6.04 -14.87
CA ALA A 108 8.37 4.61 -14.68
C ALA A 108 9.76 4.33 -14.09
N ALA A 109 10.81 5.01 -14.58
CA ALA A 109 12.16 4.89 -14.03
C ALA A 109 12.24 5.35 -12.56
N PHE A 110 11.47 6.37 -12.17
CA PHE A 110 11.38 6.81 -10.77
C PHE A 110 10.63 5.82 -9.86
N LEU A 111 9.59 5.19 -10.38
CA LEU A 111 8.76 4.21 -9.67
C LEU A 111 9.45 2.87 -9.46
N ARG A 112 10.36 2.49 -10.36
CA ARG A 112 11.09 1.22 -10.27
C ARG A 112 11.80 1.09 -8.92
N ASP A 113 11.47 0.02 -8.20
CA ASP A 113 11.94 -0.28 -6.84
C ASP A 113 11.68 0.85 -5.82
N ASN A 114 10.73 1.74 -6.09
CA ASN A 114 10.39 2.83 -5.19
C ASN A 114 9.56 2.30 -4.01
N ALA A 115 10.17 2.30 -2.82
CA ALA A 115 9.54 1.81 -1.61
C ALA A 115 8.71 2.87 -0.84
N VAL A 116 8.76 4.13 -1.25
CA VAL A 116 8.28 5.27 -0.45
C VAL A 116 7.00 5.87 -1.02
N LEU A 117 6.93 6.09 -2.33
CA LEU A 117 5.78 6.72 -2.97
C LEU A 117 4.51 5.89 -2.74
N ARG A 118 3.44 6.56 -2.31
CA ARG A 118 2.14 5.96 -1.98
C ARG A 118 1.05 6.42 -2.95
N GLU A 119 1.10 7.67 -3.40
CA GLU A 119 0.09 8.23 -4.30
C GLU A 119 0.74 8.91 -5.51
N LEU A 120 0.21 8.55 -6.70
CA LEU A 120 0.59 9.12 -7.98
C LEU A 120 -0.67 9.50 -8.75
N CYS A 121 -0.75 10.78 -9.12
CA CYS A 121 -1.80 11.29 -10.00
C CYS A 121 -1.19 11.75 -11.32
N LEU A 122 -1.58 11.08 -12.41
CA LEU A 122 -1.22 11.42 -13.79
C LEU A 122 -2.43 11.91 -14.60
N SER A 123 -3.54 12.24 -13.94
CA SER A 123 -4.79 12.65 -14.57
C SER A 123 -4.62 13.83 -15.55
N GLY A 124 -5.36 13.80 -16.65
CA GLY A 124 -5.39 14.85 -17.68
C GLY A 124 -4.07 15.06 -18.43
N ASN A 125 -3.19 14.05 -18.45
CA ASN A 125 -2.03 14.02 -19.33
C ASN A 125 -2.32 13.18 -20.58
N PRO A 126 -1.83 13.54 -21.78
CA PRO A 126 -1.97 12.75 -22.99
C PRO A 126 -1.00 11.56 -22.99
N LEU A 127 -1.21 10.62 -22.07
CA LEU A 127 -0.37 9.44 -21.93
C LEU A 127 -0.41 8.60 -23.22
N THR A 128 0.71 7.91 -23.48
CA THR A 128 0.89 7.11 -24.70
C THR A 128 0.09 5.82 -24.69
N THR A 129 -0.29 5.36 -25.88
CA THR A 129 -0.88 4.05 -26.15
C THR A 129 0.13 3.04 -26.67
N ASP A 130 1.42 3.40 -26.73
CA ASP A 130 2.51 2.49 -27.11
C ASP A 130 2.62 1.32 -26.11
N PRO A 131 2.36 0.07 -26.54
CA PRO A 131 2.40 -1.10 -25.67
C PRO A 131 3.76 -1.30 -24.98
N ALA A 132 4.87 -0.89 -25.60
CA ALA A 132 6.20 -1.03 -25.01
C ALA A 132 6.39 -0.11 -23.81
N VAL A 133 5.96 1.15 -23.93
CA VAL A 133 6.03 2.13 -22.83
C VAL A 133 5.06 1.74 -21.71
N ILE A 134 3.86 1.26 -22.05
CA ILE A 134 2.88 0.79 -21.06
C ILE A 134 3.41 -0.43 -20.30
N ALA A 135 4.10 -1.35 -20.99
CA ALA A 135 4.71 -2.51 -20.36
C ALA A 135 5.81 -2.11 -19.35
N GLU A 136 6.64 -1.12 -19.68
CA GLU A 136 7.64 -0.57 -18.76
C GLU A 136 6.98 0.11 -17.55
N PHE A 137 5.92 0.88 -17.77
CA PHE A 137 5.17 1.51 -16.70
C PHE A 137 4.51 0.49 -15.76
N ALA A 138 3.87 -0.55 -16.30
CA ALA A 138 3.30 -1.64 -15.50
C ALA A 138 4.38 -2.40 -14.71
N SER A 139 5.53 -2.68 -15.32
CA SER A 139 6.68 -3.32 -14.66
C SER A 139 7.21 -2.48 -13.50
N ALA A 140 7.33 -1.17 -13.69
CA ALA A 140 7.72 -0.25 -12.63
C ALA A 140 6.69 -0.23 -11.49
N LEU A 141 5.39 -0.21 -11.80
CA LEU A 141 4.34 -0.29 -10.78
C LEU A 141 4.43 -1.59 -9.98
N ASN A 142 4.68 -2.72 -10.64
CA ASN A 142 4.77 -4.04 -10.01
C ASN A 142 5.92 -4.15 -9.00
N SER A 143 7.02 -3.42 -9.22
CA SER A 143 8.16 -3.34 -8.29
C SER A 143 8.03 -2.21 -7.25
N SER A 144 7.11 -1.27 -7.47
CA SER A 144 6.88 -0.15 -6.56
C SER A 144 6.00 -0.53 -5.36
N ARG A 145 5.99 0.35 -4.35
CA ARG A 145 5.03 0.30 -3.24
C ARG A 145 3.93 1.34 -3.35
N LEU A 146 3.57 1.70 -4.57
CA LEU A 146 2.47 2.62 -4.86
C LEU A 146 1.14 2.00 -4.39
N CYS A 147 0.34 2.78 -3.67
CA CYS A 147 -0.97 2.36 -3.17
C CYS A 147 -2.13 2.96 -3.96
N THR A 148 -1.94 4.14 -4.55
CA THR A 148 -2.98 4.86 -5.29
C THR A 148 -2.43 5.36 -6.61
N LEU A 149 -3.09 4.97 -7.71
CA LEU A 149 -2.82 5.46 -9.05
C LEU A 149 -4.09 6.10 -9.63
N GLN A 150 -3.98 7.33 -10.11
CA GLN A 150 -5.06 8.05 -10.76
C GLN A 150 -4.67 8.43 -12.20
N LEU A 151 -5.49 7.99 -13.17
CA LEU A 151 -5.32 8.20 -14.60
C LEU A 151 -6.51 8.94 -15.23
N LEU A 152 -7.25 9.71 -14.43
CA LEU A 152 -8.53 10.33 -14.79
C LEU A 152 -8.42 11.30 -15.99
N HIS A 153 -9.45 11.41 -16.83
CA HIS A 153 -9.56 12.43 -17.89
C HIS A 153 -8.41 12.40 -18.92
N SER A 154 -7.82 11.22 -19.16
CA SER A 154 -6.82 11.02 -20.21
C SER A 154 -7.52 10.51 -21.46
N SER A 155 -8.15 11.42 -22.22
CA SER A 155 -8.97 11.10 -23.41
C SER A 155 -8.21 10.38 -24.54
N SER A 156 -6.90 10.18 -24.41
CA SER A 156 -6.04 9.49 -25.36
C SER A 156 -5.74 8.02 -25.01
N LEU A 157 -6.16 7.50 -23.85
CA LEU A 157 -5.77 6.13 -23.44
C LEU A 157 -6.58 5.04 -24.16
N GLY A 158 -7.91 5.05 -23.98
CA GLY A 158 -8.85 4.12 -24.60
C GLY A 158 -8.56 2.64 -24.33
N ASP A 159 -9.15 1.80 -25.18
CA ASP A 159 -9.01 0.34 -25.12
C ASP A 159 -7.57 -0.17 -25.29
N PRO A 160 -6.73 0.40 -26.20
CA PRO A 160 -5.36 -0.06 -26.38
C PRO A 160 -4.52 0.03 -25.10
N PHE A 161 -4.73 1.10 -24.32
CA PHE A 161 -4.05 1.24 -23.03
C PHE A 161 -4.46 0.13 -22.07
N VAL A 162 -5.76 -0.08 -21.87
CA VAL A 162 -6.28 -1.09 -20.93
C VAL A 162 -5.83 -2.50 -21.34
N GLN A 163 -5.82 -2.80 -22.65
CA GLN A 163 -5.36 -4.06 -23.20
C GLN A 163 -3.87 -4.33 -22.95
N ALA A 164 -3.03 -3.30 -23.01
CA ALA A 164 -1.61 -3.44 -22.70
C ALA A 164 -1.34 -3.43 -21.17
N PHE A 165 -2.14 -2.70 -20.40
CA PHE A 165 -1.91 -2.39 -18.99
C PHE A 165 -2.41 -3.47 -18.02
N LEU A 166 -3.72 -3.80 -18.05
CA LEU A 166 -4.33 -4.70 -17.06
C LEU A 166 -3.74 -6.12 -17.05
N PRO A 167 -3.45 -6.75 -18.21
CA PRO A 167 -2.83 -8.07 -18.22
C PRO A 167 -1.44 -8.09 -17.58
N ARG A 168 -0.75 -6.95 -17.47
CA ARG A 168 0.59 -6.85 -16.88
C ARG A 168 0.59 -6.36 -15.43
N LEU A 169 -0.55 -5.89 -14.92
CA LEU A 169 -0.65 -5.35 -13.57
C LEU A 169 -0.66 -6.50 -12.54
N THR A 170 0.43 -6.64 -11.79
CA THR A 170 0.63 -7.67 -10.74
C THR A 170 1.11 -7.05 -9.43
N THR A 171 0.66 -5.82 -9.17
CA THR A 171 1.09 -5.00 -8.03
C THR A 171 0.64 -5.60 -6.71
N LEU A 172 1.57 -5.74 -5.76
CA LEU A 172 1.26 -6.24 -4.41
C LEU A 172 0.66 -5.17 -3.49
N TYR A 173 0.94 -3.89 -3.76
CA TYR A 173 0.62 -2.78 -2.85
C TYR A 173 -0.47 -1.84 -3.38
N LEU A 174 -0.80 -1.89 -4.67
CA LEU A 174 -1.80 -1.00 -5.24
C LEU A 174 -3.18 -1.35 -4.69
N ARG A 175 -3.82 -0.39 -4.02
CA ARG A 175 -5.13 -0.52 -3.40
C ARG A 175 -6.19 0.26 -4.16
N GLN A 176 -5.81 1.33 -4.83
CA GLN A 176 -6.71 2.17 -5.59
C GLN A 176 -6.18 2.36 -7.00
N LEU A 177 -7.04 2.04 -7.97
CA LEU A 177 -6.85 2.34 -9.38
C LEU A 177 -8.05 3.14 -9.88
N ASP A 178 -7.78 4.33 -10.39
CA ASP A 178 -8.77 5.18 -11.03
C ASP A 178 -8.46 5.31 -12.53
N MET A 179 -9.34 4.74 -13.35
CA MET A 179 -9.34 4.75 -14.80
C MET A 179 -10.65 5.35 -15.31
N SER A 180 -11.20 6.33 -14.61
CA SER A 180 -12.48 6.95 -14.99
C SER A 180 -12.26 7.99 -16.10
N ALA A 181 -13.16 8.04 -17.07
CA ALA A 181 -13.06 8.87 -18.26
C ALA A 181 -11.70 8.77 -18.98
N ILE A 182 -11.29 7.53 -19.26
CA ILE A 182 -10.14 7.22 -20.12
C ILE A 182 -10.56 6.81 -21.53
N SER A 183 -11.85 6.94 -21.86
CA SER A 183 -12.45 6.58 -23.15
C SER A 183 -12.35 5.09 -23.48
N MET A 184 -12.38 4.21 -22.48
CA MET A 184 -12.49 2.76 -22.72
C MET A 184 -13.94 2.35 -23.02
N THR A 185 -14.11 1.27 -23.78
CA THR A 185 -15.39 0.80 -24.30
C THR A 185 -15.74 -0.60 -23.82
N HIS A 186 -16.89 -1.14 -24.24
CA HIS A 186 -17.30 -2.50 -23.92
C HIS A 186 -16.31 -3.59 -24.38
N PHE A 187 -15.42 -3.31 -25.34
CA PHE A 187 -14.40 -4.27 -25.79
C PHE A 187 -13.41 -4.69 -24.69
N VAL A 188 -13.18 -3.86 -23.68
CA VAL A 188 -12.28 -4.20 -22.56
C VAL A 188 -12.97 -4.90 -21.40
N VAL A 189 -14.30 -5.06 -21.44
CA VAL A 189 -15.07 -5.73 -20.37
C VAL A 189 -14.54 -7.14 -20.06
N PRO A 190 -14.22 -8.00 -21.04
CA PRO A 190 -13.61 -9.30 -20.77
C PRO A 190 -12.29 -9.18 -19.98
N LEU A 191 -11.46 -8.20 -20.31
CA LEU A 191 -10.17 -7.97 -19.62
C LEU A 191 -10.37 -7.47 -18.18
N LEU A 192 -11.38 -6.62 -17.94
CA LEU A 192 -11.76 -6.18 -16.60
C LEU A 192 -12.24 -7.37 -15.76
N ILE A 193 -13.08 -8.23 -16.32
CA ILE A 193 -13.56 -9.45 -15.66
C ILE A 193 -12.38 -10.36 -15.32
N ASP A 194 -11.51 -10.62 -16.29
CA ASP A 194 -10.33 -11.48 -16.10
C ASP A 194 -9.41 -10.95 -14.99
N TYR A 195 -9.15 -9.64 -14.99
CA TYR A 195 -8.37 -9.00 -13.95
C TYR A 195 -9.04 -9.11 -12.57
N VAL A 196 -10.32 -8.77 -12.45
CA VAL A 196 -11.06 -8.78 -11.18
C VAL A 196 -11.19 -10.19 -10.58
N LYS A 197 -11.32 -11.22 -11.42
CA LYS A 197 -11.36 -12.64 -10.97
C LYS A 197 -9.98 -13.19 -10.64
N SER A 198 -8.92 -12.58 -11.17
CA SER A 198 -7.54 -13.03 -10.98
C SER A 198 -7.06 -12.80 -9.54
N PRO A 199 -6.24 -13.71 -8.96
CA PRO A 199 -5.56 -13.45 -7.68
C PRO A 199 -4.61 -12.24 -7.72
N ARG A 200 -4.34 -11.70 -8.92
CA ARG A 200 -3.53 -10.48 -9.12
C ARG A 200 -4.28 -9.20 -8.74
N CYS A 201 -5.61 -9.24 -8.61
CA CYS A 201 -6.41 -8.09 -8.21
C CYS A 201 -6.44 -7.95 -6.68
N SER A 202 -5.49 -7.18 -6.16
CA SER A 202 -5.38 -6.78 -4.75
C SER A 202 -6.03 -5.41 -4.46
N LEU A 203 -6.78 -4.87 -5.43
CA LEU A 203 -7.43 -3.57 -5.32
C LEU A 203 -8.55 -3.58 -4.27
N GLU A 204 -8.64 -2.48 -3.52
CA GLU A 204 -9.75 -2.16 -2.63
C GLU A 204 -10.72 -1.18 -3.29
N ARG A 205 -10.21 -0.36 -4.20
CA ARG A 205 -10.97 0.64 -4.94
C ARG A 205 -10.65 0.58 -6.43
N LEU A 206 -11.68 0.36 -7.24
CA LEU A 206 -11.61 0.42 -8.69
C LEU A 206 -12.62 1.47 -9.17
N GLN A 207 -12.16 2.51 -9.84
CA GLN A 207 -13.04 3.52 -10.45
C GLN A 207 -12.88 3.45 -11.95
N CYS A 208 -13.99 3.23 -12.65
CA CYS A 208 -14.08 3.08 -14.10
C CYS A 208 -15.28 3.88 -14.65
N ASN A 209 -15.81 4.84 -13.90
CA ASN A 209 -16.97 5.62 -14.32
C ASN A 209 -16.65 6.53 -15.52
N ALA A 210 -17.68 7.08 -16.14
CA ALA A 210 -17.54 8.00 -17.27
C ALA A 210 -16.75 7.40 -18.45
N ASN A 211 -16.85 6.09 -18.65
CA ASN A 211 -16.38 5.36 -19.84
C ASN A 211 -17.60 4.88 -20.64
N SER A 212 -17.41 4.00 -21.63
CA SER A 212 -18.49 3.45 -22.49
C SER A 212 -18.54 1.92 -22.40
N LEU A 213 -18.65 1.40 -21.17
CA LEU A 213 -18.63 -0.05 -20.91
C LEU A 213 -19.92 -0.77 -21.31
N THR A 214 -20.99 -0.02 -21.59
CA THR A 214 -22.40 -0.43 -21.70
C THR A 214 -22.99 -0.89 -20.36
N LEU A 215 -24.31 -0.77 -20.22
CA LEU A 215 -25.03 -1.32 -19.06
C LEU A 215 -24.77 -2.83 -18.92
N GLN A 216 -24.83 -3.57 -20.03
CA GLN A 216 -24.61 -5.01 -20.02
C GLN A 216 -23.17 -5.36 -19.60
N GLY A 217 -22.17 -4.65 -20.14
CA GLY A 217 -20.79 -4.84 -19.76
C GLY A 217 -20.52 -4.56 -18.28
N ALA A 218 -21.08 -3.47 -17.74
CA ALA A 218 -20.99 -3.16 -16.32
C ALA A 218 -21.62 -4.26 -15.45
N ARG A 219 -22.78 -4.82 -15.85
CA ARG A 219 -23.42 -5.95 -15.13
C ARG A 219 -22.54 -7.20 -15.11
N LEU A 220 -21.86 -7.52 -16.21
CA LEU A 220 -20.94 -8.68 -16.23
C LEU A 220 -19.77 -8.49 -15.28
N VAL A 221 -19.21 -7.27 -15.19
CA VAL A 221 -18.17 -6.95 -14.19
C VAL A 221 -18.71 -7.07 -12.77
N ILE A 222 -19.94 -6.58 -12.51
CA ILE A 222 -20.59 -6.68 -11.18
C ILE A 222 -20.76 -8.15 -10.77
N ASN A 223 -21.23 -9.01 -11.67
CA ASN A 223 -21.40 -10.44 -11.39
C ASN A 223 -20.04 -11.11 -11.10
N ALA A 224 -19.01 -10.77 -11.87
CA ALA A 224 -17.65 -11.27 -11.62
C ALA A 224 -17.11 -10.86 -10.23
N ILE A 225 -17.38 -9.61 -9.81
CA ILE A 225 -17.03 -9.13 -8.45
C ILE A 225 -17.79 -9.94 -7.39
N GLN A 226 -19.10 -10.12 -7.57
CA GLN A 226 -19.93 -10.86 -6.63
C GLN A 226 -19.43 -12.29 -6.43
N GLU A 227 -19.11 -13.00 -7.51
CA GLU A 227 -18.78 -14.43 -7.48
C GLU A 227 -17.35 -14.70 -6.99
N SER A 228 -16.37 -13.90 -7.44
CA SER A 228 -14.96 -14.28 -7.35
C SER A 228 -14.05 -13.25 -6.68
N ASN A 229 -14.51 -12.01 -6.43
CA ASN A 229 -13.66 -10.97 -5.85
C ASN A 229 -14.05 -10.62 -4.41
N TYR A 230 -13.07 -10.70 -3.51
CA TYR A 230 -13.24 -10.44 -2.07
C TYR A 230 -12.38 -9.28 -1.56
N SER A 231 -11.65 -8.59 -2.44
CA SER A 231 -10.77 -7.46 -2.13
C SER A 231 -11.43 -6.10 -2.36
N LEU A 232 -12.23 -5.96 -3.42
CA LEU A 232 -12.86 -4.71 -3.81
C LEU A 232 -13.96 -4.28 -2.82
N CYS A 233 -13.76 -3.12 -2.20
CA CYS A 233 -14.66 -2.52 -1.21
C CYS A 233 -15.36 -1.26 -1.73
N LYS A 234 -14.83 -0.62 -2.78
CA LYS A 234 -15.44 0.53 -3.43
C LYS A 234 -15.25 0.46 -4.94
N VAL A 235 -16.35 0.35 -5.67
CA VAL A 235 -16.33 0.22 -7.12
C VAL A 235 -17.29 1.25 -7.71
N ASN A 236 -16.84 1.98 -8.72
CA ASN A 236 -17.70 2.86 -9.52
C ASN A 236 -17.60 2.46 -10.99
N LEU A 237 -18.74 2.09 -11.58
CA LEU A 237 -18.89 1.71 -12.98
C LEU A 237 -19.95 2.59 -13.67
N ASP A 238 -20.31 3.75 -13.09
CA ASP A 238 -21.33 4.64 -13.66
C ASP A 238 -20.99 4.97 -15.11
N ASP A 239 -21.76 4.41 -16.04
CA ASP A 239 -21.61 4.65 -17.48
C ASP A 239 -22.32 5.96 -17.83
N LEU A 240 -21.64 6.82 -18.60
CA LEU A 240 -22.25 8.04 -19.13
C LEU A 240 -22.86 7.84 -20.53
N HIS A 241 -22.66 6.67 -21.13
CA HIS A 241 -23.08 6.37 -22.49
C HIS A 241 -24.37 5.55 -22.52
N VAL A 242 -25.40 6.14 -23.11
CA VAL A 242 -26.71 5.55 -23.32
C VAL A 242 -26.66 4.84 -24.68
N HIS A 243 -26.58 3.50 -24.71
CA HIS A 243 -26.72 2.76 -25.96
C HIS A 243 -28.19 2.69 -26.40
N GLU A 244 -28.43 2.64 -27.72
CA GLU A 244 -29.77 2.53 -28.31
C GLU A 244 -30.46 1.18 -27.99
N ASP A 245 -29.67 0.13 -27.72
CA ASP A 245 -30.13 -1.25 -27.49
C ASP A 245 -30.44 -1.57 -26.01
N ASP A 246 -30.23 -0.60 -25.10
CA ASP A 246 -30.42 -0.76 -23.65
C ASP A 246 -31.91 -0.65 -23.20
N GLY A 247 -32.86 -0.68 -24.14
CA GLY A 247 -34.29 -0.56 -23.86
C GLY A 247 -34.75 0.85 -23.43
N ALA A 248 -36.04 0.96 -23.07
CA ALA A 248 -36.65 2.20 -22.61
C ALA A 248 -35.96 2.74 -21.32
N GLY A 249 -35.98 4.06 -21.12
CA GLY A 249 -35.26 4.70 -20.01
C GLY A 249 -35.59 4.17 -18.61
N GLU A 250 -36.84 3.75 -18.38
CA GLU A 250 -37.28 3.15 -17.12
C GLU A 250 -36.69 1.75 -16.88
N GLU A 251 -36.70 0.89 -17.91
CA GLU A 251 -36.15 -0.47 -17.84
C GLU A 251 -34.65 -0.45 -17.58
N ARG A 252 -33.93 0.43 -18.28
CA ARG A 252 -32.49 0.68 -18.07
C ARG A 252 -32.19 1.13 -16.65
N THR A 253 -32.98 2.06 -16.13
CA THR A 253 -32.84 2.56 -14.75
C THR A 253 -33.06 1.42 -13.74
N LEU A 254 -34.07 0.58 -13.96
CA LEU A 254 -34.36 -0.55 -13.09
C LEU A 254 -33.24 -1.60 -13.14
N ALA A 255 -32.73 -1.92 -14.32
CA ALA A 255 -31.61 -2.84 -14.52
C ALA A 255 -30.33 -2.33 -13.85
N TRP A 256 -30.02 -1.03 -13.98
CA TRP A 256 -28.91 -0.40 -13.28
C TRP A 256 -29.09 -0.46 -11.76
N GLN A 257 -30.27 -0.13 -11.24
CA GLN A 257 -30.55 -0.23 -9.80
C GLN A 257 -30.38 -1.65 -9.26
N GLN A 258 -30.79 -2.68 -10.02
CA GLN A 258 -30.56 -4.07 -9.65
C GLN A 258 -29.07 -4.39 -9.60
N GLY A 259 -28.31 -4.03 -10.64
CA GLY A 259 -26.85 -4.19 -10.66
C GLY A 259 -26.17 -3.46 -9.48
N TRP A 260 -26.59 -2.23 -9.20
CA TRP A 260 -26.07 -1.45 -8.08
C TRP A 260 -26.35 -2.08 -6.71
N ARG A 261 -27.54 -2.68 -6.51
CA ARG A 261 -27.86 -3.43 -5.27
C ARG A 261 -26.92 -4.62 -5.10
N VAL A 262 -26.69 -5.38 -6.17
CA VAL A 262 -25.75 -6.51 -6.18
C VAL A 262 -24.33 -6.05 -5.85
N LEU A 263 -23.85 -5.02 -6.53
CA LEU A 263 -22.52 -4.45 -6.31
C LEU A 263 -22.36 -3.95 -4.87
N SER A 264 -23.35 -3.21 -4.36
CA SER A 264 -23.37 -2.70 -2.99
C SER A 264 -23.31 -3.82 -1.95
N ALA A 265 -24.07 -4.89 -2.15
CA ALA A 265 -24.02 -6.06 -1.27
C ALA A 265 -22.65 -6.75 -1.31
N ALA A 266 -22.05 -6.92 -2.49
CA ALA A 266 -20.71 -7.49 -2.64
C ALA A 266 -19.63 -6.64 -1.97
N MET A 267 -19.64 -5.31 -2.18
CA MET A 267 -18.72 -4.38 -1.53
C MET A 267 -18.85 -4.40 0.00
N GLN A 268 -20.08 -4.44 0.53
CA GLN A 268 -20.32 -4.55 1.97
C GLN A 268 -19.87 -5.90 2.54
N ARG A 269 -20.08 -7.01 1.82
CA ARG A 269 -19.53 -8.32 2.18
C ARG A 269 -18.01 -8.25 2.28
N ASN A 270 -17.34 -7.75 1.23
CA ASN A 270 -15.89 -7.67 1.16
C ASN A 270 -15.31 -6.79 2.28
N LEU A 271 -15.93 -5.63 2.54
CA LEU A 271 -15.54 -4.75 3.63
C LEU A 271 -15.68 -5.42 5.01
N ARG A 272 -16.80 -6.11 5.27
CA ARG A 272 -17.01 -6.84 6.54
C ARG A 272 -15.97 -7.94 6.72
N LEU A 273 -15.77 -8.77 5.70
CA LEU A 273 -14.80 -9.85 5.73
C LEU A 273 -13.38 -9.32 5.95
N LYS A 274 -13.00 -8.24 5.28
CA LYS A 274 -11.70 -7.58 5.47
C LYS A 274 -11.48 -7.13 6.91
N VAL A 275 -12.48 -6.52 7.55
CA VAL A 275 -12.39 -6.12 8.97
C VAL A 275 -12.17 -7.35 9.85
N GLN A 276 -12.95 -8.41 9.65
CA GLN A 276 -12.83 -9.66 10.42
C GLN A 276 -11.47 -10.34 10.23
N VAL A 277 -10.99 -10.42 8.98
CA VAL A 277 -9.66 -10.96 8.66
C VAL A 277 -8.58 -10.17 9.39
N LYS A 278 -8.62 -8.83 9.33
CA LYS A 278 -7.63 -7.98 10.03
C LYS A 278 -7.67 -8.20 11.55
N GLU A 279 -8.85 -8.25 12.15
CA GLU A 279 -9.02 -8.45 13.59
C GLU A 279 -8.49 -9.81 14.04
N GLN A 280 -8.91 -10.89 13.38
CA GLN A 280 -8.48 -12.25 13.70
C GLN A 280 -6.98 -12.46 13.43
N SER A 281 -6.44 -11.83 12.39
CA SER A 281 -5.01 -11.88 12.09
C SER A 281 -4.18 -11.30 13.25
N LEU A 282 -4.61 -10.17 13.81
CA LEU A 282 -3.94 -9.53 14.94
C LEU A 282 -4.07 -10.35 16.24
N VAL A 283 -5.23 -10.94 16.49
CA VAL A 283 -5.44 -11.84 17.63
C VAL A 283 -4.53 -13.06 17.51
N LEU A 284 -4.54 -13.72 16.35
CA LEU A 284 -3.72 -14.89 16.09
C LEU A 284 -2.23 -14.58 16.22
N LEU A 285 -1.75 -13.45 15.67
CA LEU A 285 -0.37 -13.00 15.81
C LEU A 285 0.06 -12.92 17.28
N ARG A 286 -0.79 -12.32 18.14
CA ARG A 286 -0.48 -12.17 19.58
C ARG A 286 -0.41 -13.53 20.27
N CYS A 287 -1.37 -14.41 20.02
CA CYS A 287 -1.39 -15.76 20.59
C CYS A 287 -0.18 -16.58 20.14
N CYS A 288 0.10 -16.60 18.83
CA CYS A 288 1.24 -17.34 18.27
C CYS A 288 2.57 -16.78 18.77
N ARG A 289 2.77 -15.46 18.84
CA ARG A 289 4.01 -14.90 19.40
C ARG A 289 4.23 -15.35 20.86
N ALA A 290 3.18 -15.36 21.67
CA ALA A 290 3.28 -15.85 23.04
C ALA A 290 3.62 -17.35 23.12
N LEU A 291 3.11 -18.17 22.19
CA LEU A 291 3.35 -19.61 22.15
C LEU A 291 4.75 -19.96 21.61
N PHE A 292 5.14 -19.41 20.46
CA PHE A 292 6.32 -19.82 19.70
C PHE A 292 7.62 -19.11 20.13
N LEU A 293 7.56 -17.85 20.60
CA LEU A 293 8.78 -17.15 21.03
C LEU A 293 9.23 -17.55 22.44
N ARG A 294 8.32 -18.08 23.27
CA ARG A 294 8.65 -18.59 24.61
C ARG A 294 9.30 -19.98 24.58
N SER A 295 9.15 -20.73 23.49
CA SER A 295 9.66 -22.11 23.38
C SER A 295 11.12 -22.22 22.92
N GLY A 296 11.83 -21.10 22.75
CA GLY A 296 13.28 -21.09 22.48
C GLY A 296 13.67 -21.65 21.11
N THR A 297 12.86 -21.41 20.08
CA THR A 297 13.21 -21.76 18.70
C THR A 297 14.36 -20.87 18.19
N GLU A 298 15.61 -21.26 18.47
CA GLU A 298 16.76 -20.68 17.78
C GLU A 298 16.74 -21.07 16.29
N GLY A 299 16.70 -20.05 15.43
CA GLY A 299 17.21 -20.12 14.06
C GLY A 299 16.55 -21.13 13.12
N VAL A 300 15.29 -20.91 12.74
CA VAL A 300 14.78 -21.49 11.47
C VAL A 300 15.26 -20.61 10.31
N SER A 301 16.58 -20.63 10.06
CA SER A 301 17.16 -20.05 8.86
C SER A 301 16.82 -20.95 7.66
N GLY A 302 15.82 -20.53 6.88
CA GLY A 302 15.67 -20.83 5.45
C GLY A 302 15.71 -22.29 5.04
N ARG A 303 14.54 -22.97 5.05
CA ARG A 303 14.02 -23.90 4.00
C ARG A 303 12.87 -24.82 4.45
N ALA A 304 12.45 -24.84 5.70
CA ALA A 304 11.37 -25.74 6.12
C ALA A 304 9.97 -25.11 5.98
N VAL A 305 9.15 -25.63 5.06
CA VAL A 305 7.90 -25.01 4.57
C VAL A 305 6.63 -25.56 5.24
N SER A 306 6.69 -26.27 6.37
CA SER A 306 5.51 -26.94 6.97
C SER A 306 5.20 -26.48 8.40
N PHE A 307 3.91 -26.49 8.79
CA PHE A 307 3.48 -26.28 10.18
C PHE A 307 4.20 -27.21 11.15
N ALA A 308 4.43 -28.46 10.74
CA ALA A 308 5.18 -29.44 11.53
C ALA A 308 6.59 -28.97 11.90
N SER A 309 7.24 -28.18 11.04
CA SER A 309 8.55 -27.61 11.34
C SER A 309 8.47 -26.49 12.37
N VAL A 310 7.46 -25.60 12.27
CA VAL A 310 7.26 -24.51 13.23
C VAL A 310 6.79 -25.04 14.59
N SER A 311 6.01 -26.12 14.58
CA SER A 311 5.56 -26.86 15.75
C SER A 311 6.66 -27.73 16.38
N SER A 312 7.80 -27.94 15.72
CA SER A 312 8.83 -28.84 16.22
C SER A 312 9.51 -28.29 17.48
N ARG A 313 9.59 -29.12 18.52
CA ARG A 313 10.11 -28.74 19.83
C ARG A 313 11.63 -28.85 19.84
N ASN A 314 12.35 -27.73 20.03
CA ASN A 314 13.80 -27.81 20.24
C ASN A 314 14.08 -28.15 21.71
N ARG A 315 14.46 -29.40 21.98
CA ARG A 315 14.64 -29.94 23.35
C ARG A 315 15.80 -29.32 24.15
N ASN A 316 16.58 -28.44 23.53
CA ASN A 316 17.83 -27.93 24.10
C ASN A 316 17.70 -26.55 24.79
N SER A 317 16.52 -25.94 24.83
CA SER A 317 16.31 -24.65 25.50
C SER A 317 15.95 -24.82 26.98
N ARG A 318 16.88 -24.43 27.87
CA ARG A 318 16.66 -24.32 29.32
C ARG A 318 15.81 -23.08 29.64
N ALA A 319 14.52 -23.12 29.33
CA ALA A 319 13.56 -22.11 29.80
C ALA A 319 13.12 -22.41 31.25
N VAL A 320 13.00 -21.36 32.07
CA VAL A 320 12.67 -21.42 33.52
C VAL A 320 11.23 -21.90 33.78
N ASP A 321 10.33 -21.70 32.81
CA ASP A 321 9.02 -22.35 32.75
C ASP A 321 9.04 -23.38 31.63
N GLY A 322 8.60 -24.62 31.90
CA GLY A 322 8.57 -25.69 30.91
C GLY A 322 7.81 -25.30 29.63
N PRO A 323 8.17 -25.86 28.46
CA PRO A 323 7.53 -25.49 27.20
C PRO A 323 6.03 -25.81 27.22
N SER A 324 5.23 -24.94 26.60
CA SER A 324 3.76 -25.07 26.54
C SER A 324 3.33 -26.49 26.15
N ARG A 325 2.33 -27.05 26.86
CA ARG A 325 1.70 -28.34 26.56
C ARG A 325 1.05 -28.37 25.18
N PHE A 326 0.85 -27.21 24.56
CA PHE A 326 0.38 -27.08 23.18
C PHE A 326 1.24 -27.89 22.19
N PHE A 327 2.57 -27.90 22.37
CA PHE A 327 3.49 -28.62 21.48
C PHE A 327 3.56 -30.13 21.72
N ASP A 328 2.88 -30.63 22.76
CA ASP A 328 2.73 -32.07 23.02
C ASP A 328 1.56 -32.68 22.23
N LEU A 329 0.70 -31.84 21.65
CA LEU A 329 -0.46 -32.27 20.87
C LEU A 329 -0.04 -32.65 19.43
N PRO A 330 -0.75 -33.59 18.77
CA PRO A 330 -0.58 -33.84 17.34
C PRO A 330 -0.74 -32.57 16.50
N THR A 331 -0.06 -32.50 15.35
CA THR A 331 -0.06 -31.32 14.48
C THR A 331 -1.44 -30.93 13.99
N GLU A 332 -2.33 -31.89 13.81
CA GLU A 332 -3.71 -31.71 13.36
C GLU A 332 -4.52 -30.98 14.45
N ILE A 333 -4.38 -31.41 15.71
CA ILE A 333 -5.06 -30.77 16.85
C ILE A 333 -4.53 -29.35 17.07
N GLN A 334 -3.23 -29.14 16.91
CA GLN A 334 -2.66 -27.80 16.97
C GLN A 334 -3.21 -26.88 15.88
N GLN A 335 -3.37 -27.39 14.65
CA GLN A 335 -3.98 -26.65 13.55
C GLN A 335 -5.45 -26.33 13.81
N GLU A 336 -6.20 -27.26 14.38
CA GLU A 336 -7.61 -27.06 14.78
C GLU A 336 -7.74 -25.99 15.88
N ILE A 337 -6.87 -26.01 16.90
CA ILE A 337 -6.84 -24.95 17.93
C ILE A 337 -6.57 -23.58 17.30
N ILE A 338 -5.61 -23.51 16.37
CA ILE A 338 -5.30 -22.27 15.65
C ILE A 338 -6.47 -21.83 14.75
N ALA A 339 -7.16 -22.77 14.10
CA ALA A 339 -8.36 -22.50 13.33
C ALA A 339 -9.51 -21.99 14.23
N PHE A 340 -9.65 -22.52 15.44
CA PHE A 340 -10.64 -22.07 16.42
C PHE A 340 -10.39 -20.63 16.91
N ILE A 341 -9.12 -20.22 17.05
CA ILE A 341 -8.75 -18.84 17.41
C ILE A 341 -9.09 -17.86 16.28
N ALA A 342 -8.97 -18.29 15.03
CA ALA A 342 -9.14 -17.46 13.85
C ALA A 342 -9.94 -18.18 12.74
N PRO A 343 -11.25 -18.38 12.93
CA PRO A 343 -12.08 -19.19 12.04
C PRO A 343 -12.38 -18.56 10.68
N VAL A 344 -12.29 -17.23 10.56
CA VAL A 344 -12.54 -16.50 9.30
C VAL A 344 -11.34 -16.58 8.36
N LEU A 345 -10.13 -16.78 8.90
CA LEU A 345 -8.92 -16.86 8.10
C LEU A 345 -8.88 -18.17 7.29
N SER A 346 -8.32 -18.14 6.09
CA SER A 346 -7.99 -19.37 5.38
C SER A 346 -6.86 -20.13 6.10
N HIS A 347 -6.69 -21.42 5.80
CA HIS A 347 -5.53 -22.17 6.29
C HIS A 347 -4.22 -21.49 5.88
N GLN A 348 -4.13 -20.99 4.63
CA GLN A 348 -2.93 -20.31 4.14
C GLN A 348 -2.65 -19.02 4.92
N GLN A 349 -3.67 -18.22 5.21
CA GLN A 349 -3.54 -16.99 6.01
C GLN A 349 -3.03 -17.31 7.42
N ARG A 350 -3.63 -18.30 8.10
CA ARG A 350 -3.15 -18.75 9.42
C ARG A 350 -1.69 -19.18 9.38
N MET A 351 -1.30 -19.94 8.36
CA MET A 351 0.09 -20.39 8.19
C MET A 351 1.08 -19.26 7.98
N ARG A 352 0.74 -18.24 7.17
CA ARG A 352 1.58 -17.05 6.98
C ARG A 352 1.77 -16.29 8.30
N ILE A 353 0.70 -16.13 9.09
CA ILE A 353 0.75 -15.47 10.40
C ILE A 353 1.57 -16.27 11.41
N VAL A 354 1.38 -17.59 11.51
CA VAL A 354 2.13 -18.46 12.43
C VAL A 354 3.62 -18.40 12.13
N ARG A 355 4.01 -18.48 10.84
CA ARG A 355 5.40 -18.36 10.41
C ARG A 355 5.99 -17.01 10.79
N PHE A 356 5.28 -15.93 10.50
CA PHE A 356 5.70 -14.58 10.89
C PHE A 356 5.83 -14.44 12.41
N ALA A 357 4.93 -15.04 13.18
CA ALA A 357 4.92 -14.97 14.64
C ALA A 357 6.09 -15.73 15.28
N ALA A 358 6.49 -16.86 14.69
CA ALA A 358 7.57 -17.72 15.20
C ALA A 358 8.97 -17.20 14.85
N ASP A 359 9.10 -16.37 13.81
CA ASP A 359 10.37 -15.82 13.38
C ASP A 359 10.81 -14.66 14.30
N VAL A 360 11.88 -14.90 15.08
CA VAL A 360 12.50 -13.93 15.99
C VAL A 360 12.98 -12.68 15.24
N SER A 361 13.36 -12.78 13.97
CA SER A 361 13.81 -11.65 13.17
C SER A 361 12.69 -10.63 12.87
N THR A 362 11.43 -11.00 13.08
CA THR A 362 10.27 -10.11 12.94
C THR A 362 10.00 -9.24 14.17
N LEU A 363 10.76 -9.45 15.25
CA LEU A 363 10.67 -8.62 16.45
C LEU A 363 11.38 -7.27 16.24
N PRO A 364 10.90 -6.20 16.90
CA PRO A 364 11.63 -4.93 16.94
C PRO A 364 13.04 -5.15 17.48
N GLU A 365 14.03 -4.55 16.80
CA GLU A 365 15.34 -4.32 17.40
C GLU A 365 15.17 -3.37 18.60
N ILE A 366 15.46 -3.87 19.81
CA ILE A 366 15.47 -3.04 21.02
C ILE A 366 16.87 -2.43 21.10
N ASP A 367 17.05 -1.23 20.54
CA ASP A 367 18.28 -0.47 20.70
C ASP A 367 18.32 0.19 22.09
N HIS A 368 18.48 -0.64 23.11
CA HIS A 368 18.91 -0.20 24.43
C HIS A 368 20.22 -0.90 24.76
N LYS A 369 21.33 -0.15 24.68
CA LYS A 369 22.44 -0.39 25.61
C LYS A 369 21.84 -0.25 27.01
N LEU A 370 21.46 -1.37 27.62
CA LEU A 370 21.17 -1.42 29.05
C LEU A 370 22.43 -0.89 29.75
N ARG A 371 22.40 0.38 30.14
CA ARG A 371 23.44 0.98 30.96
C ARG A 371 23.32 0.27 32.30
N ALA A 372 24.14 -0.76 32.49
CA ALA A 372 24.22 -1.48 33.75
C ALA A 372 24.66 -0.48 34.82
N VAL A 373 23.68 0.15 35.48
CA VAL A 373 23.91 0.85 36.73
C VAL A 373 24.24 -0.25 37.72
N ARG A 374 25.53 -0.39 38.05
CA ARG A 374 26.00 -1.20 39.18
C ARG A 374 25.45 -0.59 40.47
N GLY A 375 24.20 -0.88 40.78
CA GLY A 375 23.62 -0.75 42.11
C GLY A 375 23.60 -2.14 42.74
N ARG A 376 24.37 -2.34 43.80
CA ARG A 376 24.38 -3.58 44.60
C ARG A 376 22.99 -3.81 45.20
N THR A 377 22.19 -4.69 44.61
CA THR A 377 21.18 -5.47 45.34
C THR A 377 21.24 -6.90 44.85
N ARG A 378 21.48 -7.81 45.79
CA ARG A 378 21.62 -9.25 45.59
C ARG A 378 20.34 -9.84 44.97
N ASN A 379 20.52 -10.86 44.13
CA ASN A 379 19.52 -11.71 43.47
C ASN A 379 18.95 -11.20 42.13
N LEU A 380 19.74 -11.37 41.07
CA LEU A 380 19.23 -11.79 39.76
C LEU A 380 20.41 -12.47 39.03
N GLU A 381 20.38 -13.81 38.96
CA GLU A 381 21.42 -14.57 38.26
C GLU A 381 21.38 -14.31 36.76
N SER A 382 22.57 -14.36 36.18
CA SER A 382 23.00 -13.70 34.97
C SER A 382 22.49 -14.34 33.69
N ILE A 383 21.84 -13.54 32.84
CA ILE A 383 21.68 -13.82 31.41
C ILE A 383 23.02 -13.51 30.74
N ILE A 384 23.81 -14.54 30.44
CA ILE A 384 25.06 -14.41 29.69
C ILE A 384 24.73 -14.65 28.21
N TRP A 385 24.65 -13.58 27.42
CA TRP A 385 24.71 -13.66 25.95
C TRP A 385 26.19 -13.67 25.54
N THR A 386 26.75 -14.85 25.30
CA THR A 386 28.05 -14.96 24.63
C THR A 386 27.85 -15.23 23.15
N GLY A 387 28.24 -14.25 22.33
CA GLY A 387 28.81 -14.51 21.01
C GLY A 387 27.88 -14.36 19.80
N LEU A 388 27.65 -13.12 19.35
CA LEU A 388 27.49 -12.85 17.92
C LEU A 388 28.41 -11.69 17.53
N GLY A 389 29.35 -12.00 16.64
CA GLY A 389 30.35 -11.09 16.12
C GLY A 389 29.72 -9.85 15.48
N LYS A 390 30.40 -8.73 15.63
CA LYS A 390 30.09 -7.46 14.98
C LYS A 390 29.94 -7.68 13.47
N ARG A 391 28.73 -7.56 12.94
CA ARG A 391 28.55 -7.34 11.50
C ARG A 391 29.03 -5.93 11.14
N PRO A 392 29.72 -5.75 10.01
CA PRO A 392 30.22 -4.45 9.59
C PRO A 392 29.07 -3.48 9.34
N VAL A 393 29.28 -2.23 9.71
CA VAL A 393 28.40 -1.09 9.47
C VAL A 393 28.46 -0.76 7.98
N SER A 394 27.65 -1.45 7.18
CA SER A 394 27.38 -1.05 5.80
C SER A 394 25.97 -1.48 5.42
N GLN A 395 25.16 -0.49 5.02
CA GLN A 395 23.77 -0.60 4.57
C GLN A 395 22.76 -0.89 5.71
N GLN A 396 22.46 0.13 6.51
CA GLN A 396 21.16 0.20 7.17
C GLN A 396 20.10 0.17 6.08
N LYS A 397 19.43 -0.98 5.91
CA LYS A 397 18.19 -1.07 5.14
C LYS A 397 17.21 -0.03 5.73
N PRO A 398 16.43 0.69 4.91
CA PRO A 398 15.44 1.62 5.42
C PRO A 398 14.54 0.85 6.38
N PHE A 399 14.38 1.40 7.59
CA PHE A 399 13.71 0.87 8.77
C PHE A 399 12.39 0.11 8.47
N GLU A 400 12.52 -1.15 8.08
CA GLU A 400 11.48 -2.17 8.09
C GLU A 400 11.80 -3.10 9.26
N GLY A 401 11.14 -2.84 10.39
CA GLY A 401 11.31 -3.64 11.61
C GLY A 401 11.33 -2.81 12.89
N SER A 402 11.69 -1.51 12.83
CA SER A 402 11.56 -0.67 14.03
C SER A 402 10.08 -0.37 14.30
N TRP A 403 9.61 -0.82 15.47
CA TRP A 403 8.35 -0.35 16.05
C TRP A 403 8.48 1.06 16.64
N ARG A 404 9.62 1.71 16.43
CA ARG A 404 9.81 3.15 16.58
C ARG A 404 9.57 3.83 15.25
N PRO A 405 8.87 4.98 15.24
CA PRO A 405 8.94 5.86 14.10
C PRO A 405 10.38 6.23 13.77
N PRO A 406 10.68 6.64 12.52
CA PRO A 406 11.97 7.24 12.20
C PRO A 406 12.32 8.34 13.22
N THR A 407 13.61 8.55 13.48
CA THR A 407 14.07 9.51 14.51
C THR A 407 13.55 10.94 14.28
N TRP A 408 13.33 11.33 13.02
CA TRP A 408 12.71 12.61 12.64
C TRP A 408 11.19 12.68 12.91
N TRP A 409 10.55 11.56 13.24
CA TRP A 409 9.11 11.43 13.49
C TRP A 409 8.78 11.07 14.94
N GLU A 410 9.76 10.81 15.83
CA GLU A 410 9.48 10.42 17.21
C GLU A 410 8.46 11.38 17.85
N CYS A 411 7.31 10.82 18.24
CA CYS A 411 6.19 11.61 18.74
C CYS A 411 6.62 12.31 20.04
N GLN A 412 6.83 13.63 19.97
CA GLN A 412 7.27 14.45 21.10
C GLN A 412 6.17 14.69 22.14
N CYS A 413 5.02 14.04 22.03
CA CYS A 413 3.99 14.12 23.07
C CYS A 413 4.55 13.59 24.40
N PRO A 414 4.28 14.26 25.53
CA PRO A 414 4.61 13.75 26.86
C PRO A 414 4.07 12.33 27.03
N SER A 415 4.77 11.46 27.76
CA SER A 415 4.44 10.03 27.88
C SER A 415 2.97 9.77 28.28
N GLY A 416 2.36 10.65 29.08
CA GLY A 416 0.94 10.57 29.46
C GLY A 416 -0.06 10.90 28.33
N ALA A 417 0.35 11.60 27.28
CA ALA A 417 -0.49 12.01 26.14
C ALA A 417 -0.29 11.13 24.89
N GLN A 418 0.72 10.24 24.87
CA GLN A 418 1.00 9.39 23.71
C GLN A 418 -0.13 8.39 23.40
N ALA A 419 -0.87 7.92 24.41
CA ALA A 419 -1.99 6.99 24.22
C ALA A 419 -3.18 7.59 23.44
N THR A 420 -3.36 8.91 23.51
CA THR A 420 -4.43 9.66 22.83
C THR A 420 -3.93 10.43 21.60
N CYS A 421 -2.62 10.44 21.35
CA CYS A 421 -2.01 11.10 20.19
C CYS A 421 -2.54 10.53 18.87
N ARG A 422 -3.18 11.40 18.07
CA ARG A 422 -3.75 11.05 16.75
C ARG A 422 -2.67 10.60 15.76
N CYS A 423 -1.52 11.27 15.75
CA CYS A 423 -0.41 10.96 14.85
C CYS A 423 0.14 9.56 15.16
N LEU A 424 0.49 9.28 16.41
CA LEU A 424 0.98 7.95 16.81
C LEU A 424 -0.05 6.83 16.53
N ARG A 425 -1.35 7.11 16.72
CA ARG A 425 -2.43 6.18 16.34
C ARG A 425 -2.47 5.91 14.84
N ARG A 426 -2.28 6.94 14.00
CA ARG A 426 -2.21 6.81 12.54
C ARG A 426 -1.02 5.96 12.12
N TRP A 427 0.18 6.25 12.60
CA TRP A 427 1.36 5.45 12.25
C TRP A 427 1.26 4.00 12.71
N ARG A 428 0.72 3.75 13.92
CA ARG A 428 0.43 2.37 14.38
C ARG A 428 -0.59 1.66 13.50
N ARG A 429 -1.49 2.39 12.85
CA ARG A 429 -2.45 1.84 11.88
C ARG A 429 -1.75 1.52 10.56
N GLU A 430 -0.97 2.46 10.02
CA GLU A 430 -0.18 2.26 8.81
C GLU A 430 0.78 1.08 8.93
N ARG A 431 1.48 0.93 10.07
CA ARG A 431 2.35 -0.23 10.33
C ARG A 431 1.57 -1.55 10.41
N ARG A 432 0.35 -1.51 10.96
CA ARG A 432 -0.54 -2.68 10.92
C ARG A 432 -0.97 -3.01 9.51
N ASP A 433 -1.32 -2.02 8.70
CA ASP A 433 -1.73 -2.24 7.31
C ASP A 433 -0.58 -2.76 6.44
N ILE A 434 0.65 -2.27 6.65
CA ILE A 434 1.87 -2.82 6.04
C ILE A 434 2.04 -4.29 6.43
N TRP A 435 1.95 -4.61 7.72
CA TRP A 435 2.07 -5.98 8.19
C TRP A 435 0.97 -6.89 7.61
N VAL A 436 -0.28 -6.45 7.63
CA VAL A 436 -1.41 -7.20 7.05
C VAL A 436 -1.17 -7.50 5.58
N THR A 437 -0.64 -6.53 4.82
CA THR A 437 -0.24 -6.73 3.42
C THR A 437 0.90 -7.73 3.30
N GLN A 438 1.92 -7.65 4.17
CA GLN A 438 3.06 -8.56 4.16
C GLN A 438 2.67 -10.03 4.41
N VAL A 439 1.68 -10.28 5.28
CA VAL A 439 1.14 -11.63 5.53
C VAL A 439 -0.03 -12.00 4.61
N ALA A 440 -0.34 -11.15 3.63
CA ALA A 440 -1.44 -11.32 2.67
C ALA A 440 -2.79 -11.64 3.36
N CYS A 441 -3.12 -10.83 4.36
CA CYS A 441 -4.39 -10.85 5.12
C CYS A 441 -5.21 -9.56 4.89
N ASP A 442 -4.96 -8.91 3.76
CA ASP A 442 -5.55 -7.66 3.30
C ASP A 442 -6.92 -7.83 2.63
N ALA A 443 -7.23 -9.06 2.19
CA ALA A 443 -8.53 -9.51 1.72
C ALA A 443 -8.86 -10.89 2.30
N TRP A 444 -10.13 -11.28 2.22
CA TRP A 444 -10.55 -12.62 2.61
C TRP A 444 -10.27 -13.62 1.49
N GLU A 445 -9.76 -14.79 1.86
CA GLU A 445 -9.49 -15.90 0.96
C GLU A 445 -10.52 -17.01 1.24
N PRO A 446 -11.27 -17.49 0.22
CA PRO A 446 -12.14 -18.64 0.39
C PRO A 446 -11.33 -19.88 0.78
N ALA A 447 -11.93 -20.74 1.60
CA ALA A 447 -11.35 -22.05 1.92
C ALA A 447 -11.24 -22.87 0.64
N SER A 448 -10.02 -23.34 0.34
CA SER A 448 -9.73 -24.21 -0.82
C SER A 448 -10.21 -25.62 -0.56
#